data_AF-A0A1H8X433-F1
#
_entry.id   AF-A0A1H8X433-F1
#
_cell.length_a   1.000
_cell.length_b   1.000
_cell.length_c   1.000
_cell.angle_alpha   90.00
_cell.angle_beta   90.00
_cell.angle_gamma   90.00
#
_symmetry.space_group_name_H-M   'P 1'
#
loop_
_entity.id
_entity.type
_entity.pdbx_description
1 polymer ?
#
loop_
_entity_poly.entity_id
_entity_poly.type
_entity_poly.pdbx_seq_one_letter_code
_entity_poly.pdbx_strand_id
1 'polypeptide(L)'
;MSFFLSGIGNLQVLLDNCLQRERDYFSQPEGHRRCPDPFVFARAALIYRKRQDMGAERAICERWDLILQDFERQAQAVEATGRDNVLSLQLRNRKQLLERRDATQMRLLSGHRKPG
;
A
#
# COMPACT_ATOMS: atom_id res chain seq x y z
N MET A 1 9.05 -4.39 -45.76
CA MET A 1 10.02 -4.91 -44.76
C MET A 1 9.65 -4.34 -43.40
N SER A 2 9.66 -5.19 -42.37
CA SER A 2 9.39 -4.93 -40.94
C SER A 2 7.92 -4.94 -40.47
N PHE A 3 7.32 -6.14 -40.51
CA PHE A 3 6.12 -6.53 -39.76
C PHE A 3 6.48 -6.94 -38.32
N PHE A 4 6.68 -5.99 -37.40
CA PHE A 4 7.02 -6.30 -35.99
C PHE A 4 6.30 -5.41 -34.95
N LEU A 5 5.04 -5.00 -35.19
CA LEU A 5 4.26 -4.23 -34.21
C LEU A 5 2.85 -4.81 -33.91
N SER A 6 2.59 -6.08 -34.21
CA SER A 6 1.30 -6.72 -33.90
C SER A 6 1.05 -6.99 -32.40
N GLY A 7 1.98 -6.64 -31.51
CA GLY A 7 1.84 -6.78 -30.05
C GLY A 7 1.94 -5.47 -29.24
N ILE A 8 2.02 -4.31 -29.92
CA ILE A 8 1.96 -3.01 -29.24
C ILE A 8 0.48 -2.62 -29.18
N GLY A 9 -0.16 -2.88 -28.04
CA GLY A 9 -1.51 -2.37 -27.77
C GLY A 9 -1.59 -0.89 -28.17
N ASN A 10 -2.67 -0.53 -28.88
CA ASN A 10 -2.87 0.80 -29.44
C ASN A 10 -2.52 1.88 -28.38
N LEU A 11 -1.52 2.72 -28.69
CA LEU A 11 -1.06 3.75 -27.75
C LEU A 11 -2.22 4.63 -27.29
N GLN A 12 -3.14 4.99 -28.20
CA GLN A 12 -4.31 5.78 -27.84
C GLN A 12 -5.16 5.08 -26.77
N VAL A 13 -5.42 3.79 -26.94
CA VAL A 13 -6.15 3.00 -25.94
C VAL A 13 -5.43 2.98 -24.59
N LEU A 14 -4.09 2.88 -24.58
CA LEU A 14 -3.32 2.94 -23.34
C LEU A 14 -3.40 4.32 -22.67
N LEU A 15 -3.38 5.40 -23.45
CA LEU A 15 -3.51 6.77 -22.92
C LEU A 15 -4.91 7.01 -22.34
N ASP A 16 -5.95 6.56 -23.03
CA ASP A 16 -7.33 6.63 -22.56
C ASP A 16 -7.49 5.82 -21.26
N ASN A 17 -6.85 4.65 -21.18
CA ASN A 17 -6.81 3.85 -19.96
C ASN A 17 -6.05 4.57 -18.83
N CYS A 18 -4.92 5.23 -19.09
CA CYS A 18 -4.22 6.01 -18.07
C CYS A 18 -5.11 7.12 -17.52
N LEU A 19 -5.82 7.85 -18.40
CA LEU A 19 -6.78 8.89 -18.01
C LEU A 19 -7.94 8.33 -17.19
N GLN A 20 -8.48 7.19 -17.60
CA GLN A 20 -9.57 6.56 -16.86
C GLN A 20 -9.12 6.11 -15.47
N ARG A 21 -7.95 5.46 -15.35
CA ARG A 21 -7.42 5.01 -14.05
C ARG A 21 -7.13 6.16 -13.10
N GLU A 22 -6.61 7.26 -13.61
CA GLU A 22 -6.38 8.48 -12.83
C GLU A 22 -7.70 9.06 -12.31
N ARG A 23 -8.73 9.15 -13.16
CA ARG A 23 -10.07 9.60 -12.75
C ARG A 23 -10.68 8.67 -11.71
N ASP A 24 -10.63 7.36 -11.96
CA ASP A 24 -11.16 6.36 -11.04
C ASP A 24 -10.46 6.44 -9.67
N TYR A 25 -9.15 6.68 -9.66
CA TYR A 25 -8.39 6.86 -8.43
C TYR A 25 -8.85 8.10 -7.66
N PHE A 26 -8.87 9.27 -8.29
CA PHE A 26 -9.20 10.53 -7.61
C PHE A 26 -10.70 10.69 -7.32
N SER A 27 -11.58 9.92 -7.97
CA SER A 27 -13.00 9.84 -7.61
C SER A 27 -13.27 9.07 -6.33
N GLN A 28 -12.33 8.24 -5.87
CA GLN A 28 -12.48 7.49 -4.62
C GLN A 28 -12.37 8.45 -3.42
N PRO A 29 -13.09 8.15 -2.32
CA PRO A 29 -12.99 8.93 -1.10
C PRO A 29 -11.55 9.02 -0.59
N GLU A 30 -11.13 10.23 -0.24
CA GLU A 30 -9.81 10.47 0.37
C GLU A 30 -9.64 9.63 1.65
N GLY A 31 -8.43 9.15 1.90
CA GLY A 31 -8.14 8.26 3.03
C GLY A 31 -8.48 6.78 2.78
N HIS A 32 -9.25 6.47 1.71
CA HIS A 32 -9.69 5.11 1.38
C HIS A 32 -9.47 4.76 -0.11
N ARG A 33 -8.64 5.53 -0.82
CA ARG A 33 -8.31 5.28 -2.23
C ARG A 33 -7.51 4.00 -2.37
N ARG A 34 -7.89 3.15 -3.33
CA ARG A 34 -7.16 1.95 -3.72
C ARG A 34 -6.19 2.31 -4.83
N CYS A 35 -4.92 1.96 -4.66
CA CYS A 35 -3.90 2.16 -5.68
C CYS A 35 -4.29 1.42 -6.97
N PRO A 36 -4.30 2.09 -8.14
CA PRO A 36 -4.58 1.44 -9.41
C PRO A 36 -3.37 0.63 -9.86
N ASP A 37 -3.59 -0.31 -10.78
CA ASP A 37 -2.51 -1.12 -11.34
C ASP A 37 -1.58 -0.26 -12.24
N PRO A 38 -0.25 -0.33 -12.08
CA PRO A 38 0.70 0.51 -12.81
C PRO A 38 0.93 0.08 -14.26
N PHE A 39 0.47 -1.10 -14.68
CA PHE A 39 0.83 -1.71 -15.96
C PHE A 39 0.55 -0.81 -17.15
N VAL A 40 -0.61 -0.13 -17.17
CA VAL A 40 -1.02 0.73 -18.29
C VAL A 40 -0.12 1.96 -18.43
N PHE A 41 0.31 2.54 -17.32
CA PHE A 41 1.24 3.68 -17.28
C PHE A 41 2.63 3.24 -17.74
N ALA A 42 3.17 2.16 -17.16
CA ALA A 42 4.47 1.62 -17.54
C ALA A 42 4.51 1.24 -19.03
N ARG A 43 3.44 0.65 -19.55
CA ARG A 43 3.36 0.26 -20.97
C ARG A 43 3.32 1.48 -21.88
N ALA A 44 2.55 2.53 -21.55
CA ALA A 44 2.51 3.77 -22.32
C ALA A 44 3.87 4.48 -22.33
N ALA A 45 4.53 4.61 -21.17
CA ALA A 45 5.86 5.19 -21.04
C ALA A 45 6.90 4.45 -21.90
N LEU A 46 6.92 3.12 -21.85
CA LEU A 46 7.83 2.30 -22.68
C LEU A 46 7.60 2.46 -24.18
N ILE A 47 6.36 2.70 -24.62
CA ILE A 47 6.07 2.98 -26.04
C ILE A 47 6.65 4.33 -26.45
N TYR A 48 6.49 5.37 -25.63
CA TYR A 48 7.10 6.67 -25.90
C TYR A 48 8.63 6.61 -25.91
N ARG A 49 9.23 5.86 -24.96
CA ARG A 49 10.67 5.59 -24.95
C ARG A 49 11.15 4.95 -26.26
N LYS A 50 10.43 3.95 -26.76
CA LYS A 50 10.73 3.30 -28.05
C LYS A 50 10.61 4.23 -29.25
N ARG A 51 9.76 5.25 -29.15
CA ARG A 51 9.60 6.33 -30.14
C ARG A 51 10.60 7.48 -29.94
N GLN A 52 11.47 7.39 -28.93
CA GLN A 52 12.42 8.43 -28.51
C GLN A 52 11.74 9.75 -28.09
N ASP A 53 10.45 9.68 -27.72
CA ASP A 53 9.72 10.82 -27.17
C ASP A 53 9.86 10.83 -25.64
N MET A 54 11.00 11.34 -25.18
CA MET A 54 11.33 11.39 -23.75
C MET A 54 10.40 12.34 -22.98
N GLY A 55 9.86 13.36 -23.65
CA GLY A 55 8.93 14.32 -23.05
C GLY A 55 7.60 13.65 -22.71
N ALA A 56 7.04 12.90 -23.65
CA ALA A 56 5.80 12.17 -23.41
C ALA A 56 6.00 10.97 -22.46
N GLU A 57 7.14 10.28 -22.52
CA GLU A 57 7.50 9.25 -21.53
C GLU A 57 7.47 9.84 -20.11
N ARG A 58 8.16 10.97 -19.90
CA ARG A 58 8.21 11.65 -18.61
C ARG A 58 6.84 12.08 -18.13
N ALA A 59 5.99 12.62 -19.01
CA ALA A 59 4.64 13.01 -18.66
C ALA A 59 3.78 11.83 -18.15
N ILE A 60 3.94 10.63 -18.71
CA ILE A 60 3.25 9.43 -18.20
C ILE A 60 3.78 9.02 -16.83
N CYS A 61 5.11 9.05 -16.64
CA CYS A 61 5.73 8.74 -15.35
C CYS A 61 5.29 9.73 -14.26
N GLU A 62 5.24 11.03 -14.55
CA GLU A 62 4.80 12.07 -13.61
C GLU A 62 3.33 11.88 -13.19
N ARG A 63 2.46 11.48 -14.12
CA ARG A 63 1.06 11.15 -13.79
C ARG A 63 0.94 9.96 -12.84
N TRP A 64 1.74 8.92 -13.06
CA TRP A 64 1.79 7.78 -12.13
C TRP A 64 2.35 8.17 -10.76
N ASP A 65 3.40 8.98 -10.74
CA ASP A 65 4.06 9.44 -9.52
C ASP A 65 3.10 10.24 -8.61
N LEU A 66 2.23 11.06 -9.19
CA LEU A 66 1.17 11.78 -8.44
C LEU A 66 0.23 10.84 -7.68
N ILE A 67 -0.20 9.75 -8.33
CA ILE A 67 -1.06 8.73 -7.72
C ILE A 67 -0.31 8.03 -6.58
N LEU A 68 0.96 7.68 -6.82
CA LEU A 68 1.77 6.97 -5.84
C LEU A 68 2.03 7.83 -4.58
N GLN A 69 2.40 9.10 -4.76
CA GLN A 69 2.62 10.03 -3.66
C GLN A 69 1.36 10.25 -2.80
N ASP A 70 0.18 10.34 -3.42
CA ASP A 70 -1.09 10.46 -2.70
C ASP A 70 -1.42 9.17 -1.93
N PHE A 71 -1.22 8.01 -2.57
CA PHE A 71 -1.46 6.71 -1.94
C PHE A 71 -0.55 6.47 -0.73
N GLU A 72 0.74 6.79 -0.85
CA GLU A 72 1.71 6.69 0.25
C GLU A 72 1.36 7.64 1.40
N ARG A 73 0.94 8.87 1.09
CA ARG A 73 0.48 9.83 2.10
C ARG A 73 -0.73 9.31 2.86
N GLN A 74 -1.69 8.70 2.16
CA GLN A 74 -2.83 8.05 2.78
C GLN A 74 -2.40 6.91 3.71
N ALA A 75 -1.47 6.06 3.28
CA ALA A 75 -0.98 4.96 4.11
C ALA A 75 -0.32 5.47 5.40
N GLN A 76 0.53 6.49 5.29
CA GLN A 76 1.18 7.13 6.44
C GLN A 76 0.16 7.77 7.39
N ALA A 77 -0.89 8.39 6.87
CA ALA A 77 -1.95 8.98 7.69
C ALA A 77 -2.74 7.90 8.48
N VAL A 78 -2.97 6.73 7.89
CA VAL A 78 -3.63 5.58 8.56
C VAL A 78 -2.74 5.00 9.66
N GLU A 79 -1.44 4.88 9.41
CA GLU A 79 -0.47 4.45 10.44
C GLU A 79 -0.41 5.46 11.60
N ALA A 80 -0.37 6.76 11.28
CA ALA A 80 -0.35 7.83 12.29
C ALA A 80 -1.64 7.91 13.11
N THR A 81 -2.80 7.58 12.53
CA THR A 81 -4.10 7.58 13.23
C THR A 81 -4.38 6.30 14.01
N GLY A 82 -3.47 5.32 13.99
CA GLY A 82 -3.45 4.24 14.97
C GLY A 82 -4.68 3.33 14.93
N ARG A 83 -5.06 2.81 13.76
CA ARG A 83 -5.98 1.64 13.70
C ARG A 83 -5.41 0.40 14.41
N ASP A 84 -4.11 0.41 14.71
CA ASP A 84 -3.47 -0.58 15.59
C ASP A 84 -3.69 -0.32 17.08
N ASN A 85 -4.28 0.81 17.50
CA ASN A 85 -4.38 1.13 18.93
C ASN A 85 -5.33 0.20 19.68
N VAL A 86 -6.45 -0.24 19.12
CA VAL A 86 -7.39 -1.10 19.87
C VAL A 86 -6.87 -2.51 20.00
N LEU A 87 -6.41 -3.12 18.91
CA LEU A 87 -5.84 -4.48 18.94
C LEU A 87 -4.53 -4.52 19.74
N SER A 88 -3.63 -3.53 19.56
CA SER A 88 -2.39 -3.49 20.35
C SER A 88 -2.66 -3.24 21.83
N LEU A 89 -3.64 -2.41 22.20
CA LEU A 89 -4.04 -2.19 23.58
C LEU A 89 -4.69 -3.45 24.18
N GLN A 90 -5.54 -4.15 23.42
CA GLN A 90 -6.11 -5.43 23.85
C GLN A 90 -5.03 -6.49 24.08
N LEU A 91 -4.05 -6.60 23.19
CA LEU A 91 -2.92 -7.53 23.33
C LEU A 91 -2.04 -7.18 24.53
N ARG A 92 -1.75 -5.89 24.77
CA ARG A 92 -1.03 -5.42 25.96
C ARG A 92 -1.78 -5.74 27.26
N ASN A 93 -3.08 -5.46 27.31
CA ASN A 93 -3.90 -5.75 28.49
C ASN A 93 -3.97 -7.26 28.77
N ARG A 94 -4.09 -8.09 27.72
CA ARG A 94 -4.10 -9.54 27.86
C ARG A 94 -2.77 -10.08 28.38
N LYS A 95 -1.64 -9.56 27.89
CA LYS A 95 -0.30 -9.92 28.37
C LYS A 95 -0.13 -9.61 29.87
N GLN A 96 -0.53 -8.41 30.30
CA GLN A 96 -0.43 -8.01 31.71
C GLN A 96 -1.28 -8.88 32.65
N LEU A 97 -2.47 -9.33 32.21
CA LEU A 97 -3.31 -10.24 32.99
C LEU A 97 -2.66 -11.62 33.17
N LEU A 98 -2.04 -12.15 32.12
CA LEU A 98 -1.33 -13.44 32.19
C LEU A 98 -0.13 -13.35 33.11
N GLU A 99 0.69 -12.29 33.01
CA GLU A 99 1.84 -12.07 33.89
C GLU A 99 1.43 -11.95 35.36
N ARG A 100 0.31 -11.28 35.66
CA ARG A 100 -0.23 -11.20 37.03
C ARG A 100 -0.71 -12.56 37.53
N ARG A 101 -1.34 -13.37 36.68
CA ARG A 101 -1.78 -14.71 37.03
C ARG A 101 -0.59 -15.62 37.32
N ASP A 102 0.43 -15.60 36.48
CA ASP A 102 1.64 -16.39 36.65
C ASP A 102 2.41 -15.94 37.90
N ALA A 103 2.51 -14.63 38.16
CA ALA A 103 3.12 -14.12 39.39
C ALA A 103 2.34 -14.53 40.66
N THR A 104 1.01 -14.62 40.58
CA THR A 104 0.15 -15.07 41.69
C THR A 104 0.31 -16.58 41.91
N GLN A 105 0.32 -17.36 40.83
CA GLN A 105 0.54 -18.80 40.86
C GLN A 105 1.93 -19.15 41.40
N MET A 106 2.96 -18.43 41.00
CA MET A 106 4.33 -18.60 41.50
C MET A 106 4.47 -18.23 42.98
N ARG A 107 3.71 -17.25 43.49
CA ARG A 107 3.64 -16.95 44.94
C ARG A 107 2.95 -18.05 45.73
N LEU A 108 1.88 -18.64 45.20
CA LEU A 108 1.18 -19.76 45.84
C LEU A 108 2.07 -21.02 45.91
N LEU A 109 2.85 -21.28 44.85
CA LEU A 109 3.79 -22.41 44.81
C LEU A 109 5.00 -22.22 45.73
N SER A 110 5.47 -20.98 45.91
CA SER A 110 6.58 -20.67 46.83
C SER A 110 6.16 -20.62 48.30
N GLY A 111 4.87 -20.40 48.61
CA GLY A 111 4.31 -20.49 49.96
C GLY A 111 4.13 -21.92 50.50
N HIS A 112 4.37 -22.96 49.70
CA HIS A 112 4.22 -24.37 50.10
C HIS A 112 5.53 -25.09 50.46
N ARG A 113 6.68 -24.42 50.45
CA ARG A 113 7.90 -24.96 51.08
C ARG A 113 7.88 -24.63 52.57
N LYS A 114 7.25 -25.49 53.38
CA LYS A 114 7.59 -25.59 54.80
C LYS A 114 9.00 -26.19 54.92
N PRO A 115 9.90 -25.64 55.76
CA PRO A 115 11.12 -26.34 56.12
C PRO A 115 10.73 -27.48 57.06
N GLY A 116 11.02 -28.71 56.64
CA GLY A 116 10.99 -29.91 57.46
C GLY A 116 12.37 -30.54 57.42
#